data_AF-A0AAU9F936-F1
#
_entry.id   AF-A0AAU9F936-F1
#
_cell.length_a   1.000
_cell.length_b   1.000
_cell.length_c   1.000
_cell.angle_alpha   90.00
_cell.angle_beta   90.00
_cell.angle_gamma   90.00
#
_symmetry.space_group_name_H-M   'P 1'
#
loop_
_entity.id
_entity.type
_entity.pdbx_description
1 polymer ?
#
loop_
_entity_poly.entity_id
_entity_poly.type
_entity_poly.pdbx_seq_one_letter_code
_entity_poly.pdbx_strand_id
1 'polypeptide(L)'
;MFKASQEMRLNTNSAASASLGASASGGLEGPCAEKDGIFGRYQRTPDADAYPTEPPRVYIAPELTDASRVQLLHFPSGAVRTNSSVSFILKRNGVKGNFDVRVEGPSGQLEAVQQQQLDPERFQIDCQLSSGAGLYKVHVKCNSVSLPRSPFIIVAIAGAPEMSTDTKCSNPEAVPIIQSDASKVQSRGLGLSHVSCLERNEFTVDCSQAGSNMLFVGILGPRGPCDELLVKHLGRNIHRVTYRVSDPGDYMLVAKWGEQHIPGSPFSLATE
;
A
#
# COMPACT_ATOMS: atom_id res chain seq x y z
N MET A 1 -29.49 5.82 -6.22
CA MET A 1 -29.34 6.82 -5.14
C MET A 1 -28.07 6.44 -4.40
N PHE A 2 -26.96 7.17 -4.47
CA PHE A 2 -26.75 8.58 -4.12
C PHE A 2 -26.02 9.36 -5.23
N LYS A 3 -26.50 10.59 -5.49
CA LYS A 3 -25.77 11.63 -6.21
C LYS A 3 -25.04 12.46 -5.16
N ALA A 4 -23.75 12.73 -5.37
CA ALA A 4 -23.06 13.86 -4.74
C ALA A 4 -22.13 14.47 -5.79
N SER A 5 -22.65 15.46 -6.52
CA SER A 5 -21.86 16.34 -7.37
C SER A 5 -21.63 17.60 -6.55
N GLN A 6 -20.38 17.88 -6.14
CA GLN A 6 -20.05 19.17 -5.56
C GLN A 6 -19.85 20.19 -6.69
N GLU A 7 -20.68 21.22 -6.72
CA GLU A 7 -20.42 22.43 -7.49
C GLU A 7 -19.43 23.29 -6.70
N MET A 8 -18.24 23.54 -7.25
CA MET A 8 -17.33 24.54 -6.71
C MET A 8 -17.49 25.83 -7.51
N ARG A 9 -17.99 26.89 -6.87
CA ARG A 9 -17.98 28.24 -7.43
C ARG A 9 -16.53 28.73 -7.46
N LEU A 10 -15.96 28.90 -8.64
CA LEU A 10 -14.71 29.63 -8.81
C LEU A 10 -14.99 31.12 -8.56
N ASN A 11 -14.41 31.63 -7.47
CA ASN A 11 -14.40 33.06 -7.16
C ASN A 11 -13.34 33.73 -8.03
N THR A 12 -13.69 34.14 -9.25
CA THR A 12 -12.80 34.93 -10.10
C THR A 12 -12.80 36.38 -9.65
N ASN A 13 -12.07 36.68 -8.58
CA ASN A 13 -11.61 38.04 -8.34
C ASN A 13 -10.32 38.28 -9.14
N SER A 14 -10.48 38.67 -10.40
CA SER A 14 -9.55 39.60 -11.02
C SER A 14 -10.35 40.56 -11.90
N ALA A 15 -10.22 41.83 -11.56
CA ALA A 15 -10.97 42.95 -12.11
C ALA A 15 -10.85 43.08 -13.64
N ALA A 16 -11.98 43.35 -14.28
CA ALA A 16 -12.03 44.24 -15.44
C ALA A 16 -13.25 45.16 -15.24
N SER A 17 -12.97 46.35 -14.74
CA SER A 17 -13.90 47.46 -14.65
C SER A 17 -14.32 47.91 -16.05
N ALA A 18 -15.61 47.87 -16.34
CA ALA A 18 -16.22 48.74 -17.35
C ALA A 18 -17.59 49.17 -16.82
N SER A 19 -17.60 50.35 -16.24
CA SER A 19 -18.80 51.13 -15.94
C SER A 19 -19.56 51.44 -17.22
N LEU A 20 -20.89 51.37 -17.21
CA LEU A 20 -21.77 52.30 -17.92
C LEU A 20 -23.18 52.23 -17.31
N GLY A 21 -23.78 53.41 -17.20
CA GLY A 21 -24.90 53.71 -16.33
C GLY A 21 -26.29 53.31 -16.85
N ALA A 22 -27.14 53.06 -15.85
CA ALA A 22 -28.47 53.66 -15.66
C ALA A 22 -29.67 53.27 -16.56
N SER A 23 -30.75 52.93 -15.84
CA SER A 23 -32.13 53.45 -15.96
C SER A 23 -33.10 52.85 -16.99
N ALA A 24 -34.08 52.14 -16.43
CA ALA A 24 -35.54 52.19 -16.62
C ALA A 24 -36.20 52.39 -18.01
N SER A 25 -37.16 51.49 -18.24
CA SER A 25 -38.49 51.67 -18.87
C SER A 25 -38.63 52.17 -20.31
N GLY A 26 -39.31 51.34 -21.13
CA GLY A 26 -40.44 51.74 -21.97
C GLY A 26 -40.18 52.51 -23.27
N GLY A 27 -40.50 51.87 -24.40
CA GLY A 27 -41.27 52.47 -25.51
C GLY A 27 -40.62 53.49 -26.46
N LEU A 28 -40.70 53.12 -27.75
CA LEU A 28 -40.86 53.96 -28.96
C LEU A 28 -39.64 54.71 -29.57
N GLU A 29 -39.54 54.45 -30.88
CA GLU A 29 -38.83 55.07 -32.01
C GLU A 29 -38.08 56.41 -31.86
N GLY A 30 -36.91 56.50 -32.52
CA GLY A 30 -36.30 57.76 -32.97
C GLY A 30 -34.78 57.67 -33.22
N PRO A 31 -34.21 58.34 -34.26
CA PRO A 31 -33.12 57.77 -35.06
C PRO A 31 -31.71 58.31 -34.75
N CYS A 32 -30.68 57.54 -35.12
CA CYS A 32 -29.34 58.06 -35.38
C CYS A 32 -28.72 57.33 -36.59
N ALA A 33 -28.45 58.07 -37.67
CA ALA A 33 -27.48 57.70 -38.70
C ALA A 33 -26.08 57.66 -38.05
N GLU A 34 -25.09 56.87 -38.49
CA GLU A 34 -24.52 56.83 -39.83
C GLU A 34 -23.41 55.76 -39.89
N LYS A 35 -23.10 55.33 -41.12
CA LYS A 35 -21.81 54.84 -41.68
C LYS A 35 -21.74 53.39 -42.17
N ASP A 36 -21.61 53.31 -43.50
CA ASP A 36 -21.12 52.21 -44.33
C ASP A 36 -21.90 50.88 -44.26
N GLY A 37 -23.08 50.89 -44.90
CA GLY A 37 -23.92 49.72 -45.10
C GLY A 37 -23.37 48.77 -46.15
N ILE A 38 -22.61 47.74 -45.73
CA ILE A 38 -22.43 46.52 -46.51
C ILE A 38 -23.75 45.74 -46.42
N PHE A 39 -24.59 45.84 -47.45
CA PHE A 39 -25.79 45.00 -47.58
C PHE A 39 -25.41 43.59 -48.08
N GLY A 40 -25.05 42.72 -47.14
CA GLY A 40 -25.02 41.28 -47.37
C GLY A 40 -26.36 40.64 -47.00
N ARG A 41 -26.94 39.81 -47.89
CA ARG A 41 -28.01 38.88 -47.48
C ARG A 41 -27.38 37.81 -46.61
N TYR A 42 -27.49 37.95 -45.29
CA TYR A 42 -27.18 36.88 -44.36
C TYR A 42 -28.35 35.89 -44.36
N GLN A 43 -28.13 34.71 -44.92
CA GLN A 43 -29.05 33.61 -44.76
C GLN A 43 -28.76 33.00 -43.37
N ARG A 44 -29.68 33.17 -42.41
CA ARG A 44 -29.59 32.43 -41.14
C ARG A 44 -29.53 30.94 -41.51
N THR A 45 -28.46 30.27 -41.10
CA THR A 45 -28.43 28.81 -41.10
C THR A 45 -29.59 28.33 -40.23
N PRO A 46 -30.39 27.33 -40.64
CA PRO A 46 -31.52 26.82 -39.87
C PRO A 46 -31.15 26.41 -38.44
N ASP A 47 -29.87 26.10 -38.23
CA ASP A 47 -29.33 25.62 -36.96
C ASP A 47 -28.77 26.74 -36.06
N ALA A 48 -28.92 28.02 -36.43
CA ALA A 48 -28.47 29.14 -35.60
C ALA A 48 -29.23 29.24 -34.27
N ASP A 49 -30.47 28.73 -34.22
CA ASP A 49 -31.27 28.60 -33.00
C ASP A 49 -30.91 27.35 -32.18
N ALA A 50 -30.02 26.50 -32.68
CA ALA A 50 -29.58 25.25 -32.04
C ALA A 50 -28.21 25.38 -31.35
N TYR A 51 -27.67 26.60 -31.20
CA TYR A 51 -26.56 26.79 -30.27
C TYR A 51 -27.08 26.59 -28.85
N PRO A 52 -26.54 25.63 -28.08
CA PRO A 52 -26.94 25.45 -26.70
C PRO A 52 -26.70 26.78 -25.96
N THR A 53 -27.78 27.39 -25.46
CA THR A 53 -27.73 28.61 -24.64
C THR A 53 -27.09 28.33 -23.28
N GLU A 54 -27.02 27.07 -22.88
CA GLU A 54 -26.25 26.63 -21.74
C GLU A 54 -24.76 26.56 -22.10
N PRO A 55 -23.87 27.19 -21.31
CA PRO A 55 -22.44 27.01 -21.50
C PRO A 55 -22.08 25.52 -21.44
N PRO A 56 -21.06 25.07 -22.20
CA PRO A 56 -20.67 23.67 -22.20
C PRO A 56 -20.38 23.23 -20.76
N ARG A 57 -21.11 22.24 -20.29
CA ARG A 57 -20.84 21.59 -19.00
C ARG A 57 -19.55 20.80 -19.16
N VAL A 58 -18.43 21.40 -18.77
CA VAL A 58 -17.14 20.72 -18.71
C VAL A 58 -17.17 19.79 -17.50
N TYR A 59 -17.30 18.49 -17.77
CA TYR A 59 -17.08 17.47 -16.75
C TYR A 59 -15.58 17.23 -16.66
N ILE A 60 -14.93 17.80 -15.63
CA ILE A 60 -13.60 17.35 -15.23
C ILE A 60 -13.81 15.96 -14.65
N ALA A 61 -13.40 14.91 -15.39
CA ALA A 61 -13.33 13.58 -14.81
C ALA A 61 -12.49 13.70 -13.53
N PRO A 62 -12.97 13.25 -12.36
CA PRO A 62 -12.13 13.22 -11.17
C PRO A 62 -10.85 12.49 -11.57
N GLU A 63 -9.68 13.12 -11.36
CA GLU A 63 -8.38 12.51 -11.66
C GLU A 63 -8.40 11.11 -11.05
N LEU A 64 -8.60 10.10 -11.90
CA LEU A 64 -8.87 8.75 -11.44
C LEU A 64 -7.62 8.35 -10.69
N THR A 65 -7.72 8.33 -9.37
CA THR A 65 -6.55 8.23 -8.52
C THR A 65 -6.02 6.82 -8.66
N ASP A 66 -4.93 6.68 -9.40
CA ASP A 66 -4.31 5.38 -9.60
C ASP A 66 -3.55 4.97 -8.32
N ALA A 67 -4.29 4.36 -7.40
CA ALA A 67 -3.81 3.85 -6.12
C ALA A 67 -2.66 2.84 -6.28
N SER A 68 -2.46 2.24 -7.46
CA SER A 68 -1.37 1.28 -7.70
C SER A 68 0.02 1.91 -7.67
N ARG A 69 0.11 3.23 -7.86
CA ARG A 69 1.37 3.98 -7.80
C ARG A 69 1.87 4.19 -6.37
N VAL A 70 1.00 4.04 -5.37
CA VAL A 70 1.34 4.23 -3.96
C VAL A 70 2.22 3.07 -3.48
N GLN A 71 3.28 3.39 -2.75
CA GLN A 71 4.23 2.40 -2.24
C GLN A 71 4.35 2.47 -0.72
N LEU A 72 4.46 1.31 -0.08
CA LEU A 72 4.83 1.19 1.33
C LEU A 72 6.33 0.86 1.39
N LEU A 73 7.12 1.77 1.95
CA LEU A 73 8.54 1.63 2.17
C LEU A 73 8.79 1.27 3.64
N HIS A 74 9.83 0.47 3.89
CA HIS A 74 10.19 0.00 5.24
C HIS A 74 9.04 -0.72 5.96
N PHE A 75 8.07 -1.25 5.21
CA PHE A 75 7.06 -2.12 5.78
C PHE A 75 7.76 -3.37 6.34
N PRO A 76 7.39 -3.86 7.55
CA PRO A 76 8.04 -5.01 8.14
C PRO A 76 8.05 -6.19 7.16
N SER A 77 9.25 -6.68 6.81
CA SER A 77 9.43 -7.88 6.00
C SER A 77 9.18 -9.16 6.82
N GLY A 78 8.92 -9.01 8.12
CA GLY A 78 8.93 -10.08 9.09
C GLY A 78 8.00 -9.87 10.29
N ALA A 79 8.13 -10.78 11.26
CA ALA A 79 7.40 -10.77 12.50
C ALA A 79 7.99 -9.73 13.45
N VAL A 80 7.09 -9.00 14.08
CA VAL A 80 7.39 -7.97 15.06
C VAL A 80 7.01 -8.50 16.45
N ARG A 81 7.66 -8.05 17.51
CA ARG A 81 7.23 -8.39 18.87
C ARG A 81 5.94 -7.66 19.23
N THR A 82 5.03 -8.32 19.93
CA THR A 82 3.86 -7.66 20.55
C THR A 82 4.27 -6.47 21.41
N ASN A 83 3.44 -5.42 21.46
CA ASN A 83 3.72 -4.14 22.12
C ASN A 83 4.90 -3.35 21.55
N SER A 84 5.43 -3.74 20.38
CA SER A 84 6.38 -2.89 19.65
C SER A 84 5.65 -1.77 18.91
N SER A 85 6.34 -0.65 18.74
CA SER A 85 5.96 0.37 17.76
C SER A 85 6.52 -0.03 16.40
N VAL A 86 5.67 -0.01 15.38
CA VAL A 86 6.04 -0.26 13.99
C VAL A 86 5.94 1.04 13.21
N SER A 87 7.01 1.37 12.49
CA SER A 87 7.09 2.57 11.67
C SER A 87 7.34 2.18 10.21
N PHE A 88 6.52 2.68 9.29
CA PHE A 88 6.73 2.52 7.86
C PHE A 88 6.35 3.80 7.11
N ILE A 89 6.77 3.92 5.85
CA ILE A 89 6.53 5.13 5.05
C ILE A 89 5.58 4.83 3.91
N LEU A 90 4.51 5.62 3.81
CA LEU A 90 3.62 5.65 2.66
C LEU A 90 4.12 6.72 1.68
N LYS A 91 4.56 6.29 0.50
CA LYS A 91 5.00 7.16 -0.59
C LYS A 91 3.93 7.25 -1.67
N ARG A 92 3.43 8.46 -1.93
CA ARG A 92 2.31 8.70 -2.85
C ARG A 92 2.68 8.66 -4.33
N ASN A 93 3.94 8.90 -4.69
CA ASN A 93 4.42 8.88 -6.08
C ASN A 93 3.54 9.70 -7.04
N GLY A 94 3.16 10.92 -6.69
CA GLY A 94 2.32 11.83 -7.47
C GLY A 94 0.81 11.56 -7.42
N VAL A 95 0.36 10.57 -6.64
CA VAL A 95 -1.07 10.29 -6.39
C VAL A 95 -1.65 11.39 -5.50
N LYS A 96 -2.57 12.20 -6.03
CA LYS A 96 -3.26 13.26 -5.27
C LYS A 96 -4.36 12.69 -4.38
N GLY A 97 -4.68 13.38 -3.28
CA GLY A 97 -5.72 12.96 -2.35
C GLY A 97 -5.26 12.69 -0.92
N ASN A 98 -6.15 12.09 -0.12
CA ASN A 98 -5.89 11.72 1.26
C ASN A 98 -5.63 10.21 1.42
N PHE A 99 -4.85 9.86 2.44
CA PHE A 99 -4.64 8.49 2.87
C PHE A 99 -5.40 8.21 4.16
N ASP A 100 -6.09 7.08 4.19
CA ASP A 100 -6.71 6.52 5.40
C ASP A 100 -5.99 5.20 5.68
N VAL A 101 -5.33 5.14 6.84
CA VAL A 101 -4.60 3.97 7.31
C VAL A 101 -5.26 3.45 8.57
N ARG A 102 -5.62 2.17 8.58
CA ARG A 102 -6.21 1.48 9.72
C ARG A 102 -5.49 0.18 9.97
N VAL A 103 -5.22 -0.10 11.22
CA VAL A 103 -4.57 -1.34 11.65
C VAL A 103 -5.57 -2.11 12.49
N GLU A 104 -5.96 -3.30 12.03
CA GLU A 104 -6.84 -4.22 12.73
C GLU A 104 -5.99 -5.34 13.34
N GLY A 105 -6.07 -5.50 14.66
CA GLY A 105 -5.41 -6.58 15.39
C GLY A 105 -6.10 -7.94 15.23
N PRO A 106 -5.49 -9.01 15.77
CA PRO A 106 -5.99 -10.37 15.63
C PRO A 106 -7.39 -10.59 16.22
N SER A 107 -7.80 -9.79 17.22
CA SER A 107 -9.16 -9.82 17.80
C SER A 107 -10.18 -8.97 17.04
N GLY A 108 -9.79 -8.32 15.93
CA GLY A 108 -10.61 -7.34 15.22
C GLY A 108 -10.59 -5.94 15.84
N GLN A 109 -9.82 -5.72 16.91
CA GLN A 109 -9.67 -4.42 17.55
C GLN A 109 -8.80 -3.49 16.70
N LEU A 110 -9.19 -2.23 16.56
CA LEU A 110 -8.38 -1.23 15.88
C LEU A 110 -7.23 -0.75 16.77
N GLU A 111 -6.02 -0.76 16.22
CA GLU A 111 -4.82 -0.22 16.88
C GLU A 111 -4.69 1.28 16.67
N ALA A 112 -3.97 1.91 17.60
CA ALA A 112 -3.60 3.32 17.48
C ALA A 112 -2.58 3.51 16.36
N VAL A 113 -2.89 4.43 15.44
CA VAL A 113 -2.04 4.81 14.31
C VAL A 113 -1.82 6.33 14.36
N GLN A 114 -0.56 6.74 14.32
CA GLN A 114 -0.14 8.12 14.15
C GLN A 114 0.40 8.29 12.73
N GLN A 115 -0.02 9.35 12.05
CA GLN A 115 0.43 9.69 10.72
C GLN A 115 1.10 11.06 10.75
N GLN A 116 2.36 11.12 10.31
CA GLN A 116 3.13 12.35 10.21
C GLN A 116 3.57 12.58 8.77
N GLN A 117 3.31 13.77 8.23
CA GLN A 117 3.82 14.14 6.91
C GLN A 117 5.31 14.50 7.02
N LEU A 118 6.16 13.74 6.33
CA LEU A 118 7.60 14.03 6.26
C LEU A 118 7.88 15.07 5.18
N ASP A 119 7.26 14.88 4.01
CA ASP A 119 7.35 15.78 2.87
C ASP A 119 6.08 15.66 2.00
N PRO A 120 5.93 16.44 0.92
CA PRO A 120 4.73 16.38 0.08
C PRO A 120 4.41 14.98 -0.48
N GLU A 121 5.41 14.11 -0.61
CA GLU A 121 5.31 12.79 -1.21
C GLU A 121 5.34 11.62 -0.22
N ARG A 122 5.83 11.82 1.00
CA ARG A 122 6.03 10.77 2.02
C ARG A 122 5.34 11.07 3.33
N PHE A 123 4.63 10.07 3.84
CA PHE A 123 3.96 10.08 5.14
C PHE A 123 4.52 8.95 6.00
N GLN A 124 5.05 9.27 7.17
CA GLN A 124 5.43 8.28 8.17
C GLN A 124 4.19 7.82 8.91
N ILE A 125 4.05 6.50 9.04
CA ILE A 125 2.97 5.84 9.76
C ILE A 125 3.59 5.09 10.93
N ASP A 126 3.20 5.46 12.14
CA ASP A 126 3.63 4.85 13.39
C ASP A 126 2.43 4.17 14.04
N CYS A 127 2.47 2.86 14.24
CA CYS A 127 1.41 2.12 14.92
C CYS A 127 1.95 1.31 16.11
N GLN A 128 1.16 1.23 17.17
CA GLN A 128 1.46 0.37 18.32
C GLN A 128 0.65 -0.91 18.22
N LEU A 129 1.30 -2.07 18.38
CA LEU A 129 0.63 -3.37 18.26
C LEU A 129 0.25 -3.92 19.64
N SER A 130 -0.86 -3.46 20.20
CA SER A 130 -1.25 -3.73 21.60
C SER A 130 -2.20 -4.94 21.79
N SER A 131 -2.90 -5.37 20.74
CA SER A 131 -3.87 -6.49 20.71
C SER A 131 -3.26 -7.91 20.89
N GLY A 132 -1.95 -8.02 21.14
CA GLY A 132 -1.27 -9.28 21.42
C GLY A 132 -0.79 -10.03 20.18
N ALA A 133 -0.39 -11.29 20.34
CA ALA A 133 0.24 -12.03 19.25
C ALA A 133 -0.79 -12.46 18.20
N GLY A 134 -0.43 -12.38 16.92
CA GLY A 134 -1.31 -12.76 15.82
C GLY A 134 -1.08 -11.94 14.55
N LEU A 135 -2.04 -12.03 13.62
CA LEU A 135 -1.99 -11.33 12.35
C LEU A 135 -2.67 -9.97 12.47
N TYR A 136 -1.92 -8.92 12.15
CA TYR A 136 -2.41 -7.55 12.07
C TYR A 136 -2.64 -7.18 10.61
N LYS A 137 -3.83 -6.69 10.30
CA LYS A 137 -4.23 -6.27 8.95
C LYS A 137 -4.12 -4.75 8.86
N VAL A 138 -3.18 -4.27 8.05
CA VAL A 138 -3.00 -2.86 7.73
C VAL A 138 -3.78 -2.54 6.48
N HIS A 139 -4.92 -1.90 6.65
CA HIS A 139 -5.74 -1.37 5.57
C HIS A 139 -5.23 0.01 5.20
N VAL A 140 -4.79 0.16 3.96
CA VAL A 140 -4.46 1.47 3.39
C VAL A 140 -5.44 1.78 2.26
N LYS A 141 -6.02 2.97 2.32
CA LYS A 141 -6.90 3.52 1.29
C LYS A 141 -6.40 4.88 0.84
N CYS A 142 -6.54 5.15 -0.44
CA CYS A 142 -6.34 6.47 -1.04
C CYS A 142 -7.67 6.95 -1.64
N ASN A 143 -8.17 8.12 -1.23
CA ASN A 143 -9.47 8.64 -1.68
C ASN A 143 -10.60 7.60 -1.55
N SER A 144 -10.63 6.89 -0.41
CA SER A 144 -11.56 5.79 -0.12
C SER A 144 -11.40 4.50 -0.94
N VAL A 145 -10.46 4.44 -1.89
CA VAL A 145 -10.12 3.23 -2.66
C VAL A 145 -8.97 2.49 -1.98
N SER A 146 -9.15 1.19 -1.70
CA SER A 146 -8.08 0.36 -1.13
C SER A 146 -6.90 0.23 -2.09
N LEU A 147 -5.67 0.36 -1.57
CA LEU A 147 -4.48 0.11 -2.38
C LEU A 147 -4.45 -1.34 -2.87
N PRO A 148 -3.82 -1.62 -4.03
CA PRO A 148 -3.50 -2.98 -4.40
C PRO A 148 -2.70 -3.66 -3.29
N ARG A 149 -3.03 -4.91 -2.99
CA ARG A 149 -2.46 -5.72 -1.89
C ARG A 149 -2.85 -5.30 -0.46
N SER A 150 -3.72 -4.30 -0.31
CA SER A 150 -4.40 -4.03 0.97
C SER A 150 -5.43 -5.13 1.24
N PRO A 151 -5.48 -5.74 2.44
CA PRO A 151 -4.67 -5.41 3.62
C PRO A 151 -3.24 -5.98 3.56
N PHE A 152 -2.28 -5.17 4.01
CA PHE A 152 -0.91 -5.62 4.26
C PHE A 152 -0.85 -6.30 5.62
N ILE A 153 -0.09 -7.39 5.75
CA ILE A 153 -0.09 -8.21 6.97
C ILE A 153 1.19 -7.98 7.76
N ILE A 154 1.04 -7.63 9.04
CA ILE A 154 2.12 -7.67 10.03
C ILE A 154 1.88 -8.89 10.91
N VAL A 155 2.90 -9.70 11.11
CA VAL A 155 2.84 -10.82 12.04
C VAL A 155 3.39 -10.35 13.38
N ALA A 156 2.60 -10.39 14.45
CA ALA A 156 3.10 -10.13 15.79
C ALA A 156 3.30 -11.43 16.55
N ILE A 157 4.46 -11.58 17.19
CA ILE A 157 4.77 -12.74 18.04
C ILE A 157 4.93 -12.29 19.49
N ALA A 158 4.44 -13.11 20.43
CA ALA A 158 4.65 -12.86 21.84
C ALA A 158 6.16 -12.95 22.12
N GLY A 159 6.74 -11.86 22.62
CA GLY A 159 8.09 -11.92 23.19
C GLY A 159 8.08 -12.84 24.42
N ALA A 160 9.13 -13.63 24.61
CA ALA A 160 9.35 -14.26 25.92
C ALA A 160 9.40 -13.15 26.99
N PRO A 161 8.83 -13.37 28.20
CA PRO A 161 8.96 -12.40 29.28
C PRO A 161 10.45 -12.26 29.60
N GLU A 162 11.03 -11.11 29.28
CA GLU A 162 12.41 -10.79 29.65
C GLU A 162 12.46 -10.66 31.17
N MET A 163 12.96 -11.71 31.83
CA MET A 163 13.29 -11.70 33.24
C MET A 163 14.48 -10.74 33.42
N SER A 164 14.17 -9.59 34.02
CA SER A 164 15.04 -8.61 34.65
C SER A 164 16.53 -8.98 34.74
N THR A 165 17.37 -8.23 34.04
CA THR A 165 18.67 -7.83 34.61
C THR A 165 18.84 -6.33 34.39
N ASP A 166 18.59 -5.58 35.45
CA ASP A 166 19.04 -4.21 35.62
C ASP A 166 20.56 -4.14 35.37
N THR A 167 20.99 -3.40 34.36
CA THR A 167 22.20 -2.57 34.45
C THR A 167 22.04 -1.39 33.50
N LYS A 168 21.79 -0.24 34.11
CA LYS A 168 21.76 1.09 33.52
C LYS A 168 23.06 1.36 32.76
N CYS A 169 22.99 1.67 31.46
CA CYS A 169 24.03 2.44 30.77
C CYS A 169 23.40 3.37 29.73
N SER A 170 23.71 4.65 29.91
CA SER A 170 23.44 5.79 29.04
C SER A 170 24.08 5.64 27.66
N ASN A 171 23.28 5.71 26.59
CA ASN A 171 23.49 6.48 25.35
C ASN A 171 22.39 6.14 24.31
N PRO A 172 21.68 7.12 23.71
CA PRO A 172 20.57 6.86 22.80
C PRO A 172 20.99 6.70 21.32
N GLU A 173 22.01 5.91 21.02
CA GLU A 173 22.50 5.77 19.62
C GLU A 173 23.23 4.45 19.30
N ALA A 174 22.78 3.33 19.88
CA ALA A 174 23.22 2.00 19.46
C ALA A 174 22.01 1.18 19.04
N VAL A 175 21.82 1.06 17.72
CA VAL A 175 20.99 -0.01 17.15
C VAL A 175 21.53 -1.32 17.71
N PRO A 176 20.73 -2.15 18.41
CA PRO A 176 21.21 -3.44 18.89
C PRO A 176 21.66 -4.24 17.66
N ILE A 177 22.97 -4.47 17.54
CA ILE A 177 23.52 -5.34 16.51
C ILE A 177 23.05 -6.75 16.88
N ILE A 178 21.97 -7.19 16.24
CA ILE A 178 21.50 -8.55 16.37
C ILE A 178 22.57 -9.43 15.70
N GLN A 179 23.52 -9.93 16.50
CA GLN A 179 24.58 -10.83 16.04
C GLN A 179 23.91 -12.08 15.46
N SER A 180 23.84 -12.13 14.13
CA SER A 180 23.25 -13.23 13.38
C SER A 180 24.10 -13.55 12.16
N ASP A 181 24.20 -14.83 11.85
CA ASP A 181 25.06 -15.35 10.80
C ASP A 181 24.28 -16.41 10.00
N ALA A 182 23.75 -15.99 8.85
CA ALA A 182 22.94 -16.85 7.99
C ALA A 182 23.71 -18.07 7.49
N SER A 183 25.05 -18.00 7.39
CA SER A 183 25.90 -19.10 6.92
C SER A 183 25.90 -20.30 7.87
N LYS A 184 25.51 -20.09 9.13
CA LYS A 184 25.43 -21.15 10.16
C LYS A 184 24.06 -21.84 10.20
N VAL A 185 23.09 -21.39 9.41
CA VAL A 185 21.79 -22.06 9.28
C VAL A 185 21.95 -23.34 8.47
N GLN A 186 21.34 -24.43 8.94
CA GLN A 186 21.35 -25.71 8.24
C GLN A 186 19.94 -26.12 7.87
N SER A 187 19.73 -26.51 6.61
CA SER A 187 18.44 -27.02 6.14
C SER A 187 18.58 -28.48 5.70
N ARG A 188 17.62 -29.33 6.10
CA ARG A 188 17.66 -30.79 5.84
C ARG A 188 16.24 -31.35 5.74
N GLY A 189 16.03 -32.30 4.83
CA GLY A 189 14.77 -33.02 4.69
C GLY A 189 14.44 -33.33 3.24
N LEU A 190 13.58 -34.31 3.02
CA LEU A 190 13.23 -34.77 1.68
C LEU A 190 12.56 -33.68 0.85
N GLY A 191 11.79 -32.78 1.47
CA GLY A 191 11.16 -31.64 0.80
C GLY A 191 12.11 -30.58 0.26
N LEU A 192 13.43 -30.79 0.27
CA LEU A 192 14.41 -29.95 -0.43
C LEU A 192 14.98 -30.60 -1.70
N SER A 193 14.67 -31.87 -1.97
CA SER A 193 15.22 -32.62 -3.10
C SER A 193 14.21 -33.54 -3.78
N HIS A 194 13.25 -34.09 -3.05
CA HIS A 194 12.17 -34.94 -3.55
C HIS A 194 10.83 -34.30 -3.20
N VAL A 195 10.16 -33.79 -4.21
CA VAL A 195 8.89 -33.07 -4.04
C VAL A 195 7.78 -33.86 -4.72
N SER A 196 6.77 -34.22 -3.94
CA SER A 196 5.57 -34.90 -4.44
C SER A 196 4.45 -33.87 -4.67
N CYS A 197 3.82 -33.91 -5.84
CA CYS A 197 2.60 -33.15 -6.11
C CYS A 197 1.43 -33.64 -5.25
N LEU A 198 0.54 -32.73 -4.86
CA LEU A 198 -0.68 -32.95 -4.07
C LEU A 198 -0.46 -33.53 -2.67
N GLU A 199 0.76 -33.93 -2.34
CA GLU A 199 1.19 -34.39 -1.04
C GLU A 199 1.92 -33.30 -0.25
N ARG A 200 2.05 -33.54 1.05
CA ARG A 200 2.70 -32.63 1.96
C ARG A 200 4.21 -32.92 2.01
N ASN A 201 4.99 -31.96 1.53
CA ASN A 201 6.45 -32.00 1.55
C ASN A 201 6.98 -31.33 2.82
N GLU A 202 8.05 -31.86 3.40
CA GLU A 202 8.59 -31.39 4.66
C GLU A 202 10.13 -31.30 4.65
N PHE A 203 10.64 -30.23 5.26
CA PHE A 203 12.04 -30.12 5.66
C PHE A 203 12.17 -29.34 6.97
N THR A 204 13.34 -29.44 7.59
CA THR A 204 13.69 -28.75 8.83
C THR A 204 14.80 -27.74 8.58
N VAL A 205 14.73 -26.61 9.25
CA VAL A 205 15.75 -25.55 9.26
C VAL A 205 16.23 -25.36 10.70
N ASP A 206 17.51 -25.61 10.93
CA ASP A 206 18.20 -25.41 12.20
C ASP A 206 18.98 -24.08 12.16
N CYS A 207 18.51 -23.10 12.93
CA CYS A 207 19.14 -21.80 13.11
C CYS A 207 19.82 -21.67 14.48
N SER A 208 20.01 -22.77 15.23
CA SER A 208 20.55 -22.75 16.61
C SER A 208 21.94 -22.11 16.72
N GLN A 209 22.75 -22.19 15.67
CA GLN A 209 24.09 -21.61 15.61
C GLN A 209 24.16 -20.25 14.89
N ALA A 210 23.04 -19.81 14.32
CA ALA A 210 22.97 -18.62 13.45
C ALA A 210 22.67 -17.32 14.21
N GLY A 211 22.71 -17.35 15.55
CA GLY A 211 22.28 -16.24 16.39
C GLY A 211 20.76 -16.11 16.42
N SER A 212 20.26 -14.92 16.77
CA SER A 212 18.82 -14.64 16.77
C SER A 212 18.49 -13.80 15.54
N ASN A 213 17.53 -14.20 14.72
CA ASN A 213 17.02 -13.42 13.59
C ASN A 213 15.69 -14.05 13.15
N MET A 214 15.17 -13.62 12.00
CA MET A 214 13.95 -14.16 11.44
C MET A 214 14.21 -15.11 10.27
N LEU A 215 13.55 -16.27 10.30
CA LEU A 215 13.48 -17.16 9.14
C LEU A 215 12.33 -16.73 8.21
N PHE A 216 12.67 -16.35 6.98
CA PHE A 216 11.73 -16.18 5.87
C PHE A 216 11.80 -17.39 4.95
N VAL A 217 10.64 -17.90 4.54
CA VAL A 217 10.53 -18.97 3.53
C VAL A 217 9.47 -18.57 2.52
N GLY A 218 9.78 -18.72 1.23
CA GLY A 218 8.84 -18.56 0.14
C GLY A 218 9.09 -19.62 -0.94
N ILE A 219 8.04 -20.03 -1.63
CA ILE A 219 8.11 -20.99 -2.73
C ILE A 219 7.39 -20.39 -3.92
N LEU A 220 8.08 -20.30 -5.05
CA LEU A 220 7.56 -19.80 -6.32
C LEU A 220 7.59 -20.92 -7.35
N GLY A 221 6.43 -21.29 -7.86
CA GLY A 221 6.26 -22.25 -8.94
C GLY A 221 5.94 -21.60 -10.28
N PRO A 222 5.72 -22.41 -11.33
CA PRO A 222 5.51 -21.93 -12.70
C PRO A 222 4.22 -21.11 -12.85
N ARG A 223 3.23 -21.33 -11.97
CA ARG A 223 1.93 -20.64 -12.00
C ARG A 223 1.72 -19.66 -10.84
N GLY A 224 2.77 -19.41 -10.05
CA GLY A 224 2.70 -18.54 -8.88
C GLY A 224 3.13 -19.24 -7.59
N PRO A 225 2.75 -18.71 -6.41
CA PRO A 225 3.16 -19.26 -5.13
C PRO A 225 2.56 -20.66 -4.89
N CYS A 226 3.16 -21.44 -3.98
CA CYS A 226 2.62 -22.75 -3.59
C CYS A 226 1.26 -22.64 -2.88
N ASP A 227 0.49 -23.74 -2.90
CA ASP A 227 -0.89 -23.76 -2.37
C ASP A 227 -0.94 -23.63 -0.84
N GLU A 228 0.03 -24.23 -0.16
CA GLU A 228 0.13 -24.23 1.30
C GLU A 228 1.60 -24.10 1.69
N LEU A 229 1.90 -23.20 2.63
CA LEU A 229 3.20 -23.08 3.28
C LEU A 229 2.99 -22.83 4.77
N LEU A 230 3.49 -23.74 5.59
CA LEU A 230 3.43 -23.70 7.04
C LEU A 230 4.84 -23.77 7.62
N VAL A 231 5.17 -22.82 8.50
CA VAL A 231 6.43 -22.79 9.24
C VAL A 231 6.12 -22.93 10.73
N LYS A 232 6.51 -24.04 11.32
CA LYS A 232 6.30 -24.35 12.75
C LYS A 232 7.62 -24.27 13.50
N HIS A 233 7.69 -23.41 14.52
CA HIS A 233 8.83 -23.38 15.42
C HIS A 233 8.78 -24.57 16.39
N LEU A 234 9.86 -25.35 16.45
CA LEU A 234 9.98 -26.54 17.31
C LEU A 234 10.75 -26.26 18.61
N GLY A 235 11.20 -25.01 18.82
CA GLY A 235 12.06 -24.61 19.93
C GLY A 235 13.54 -24.64 19.56
N ARG A 236 14.38 -23.99 20.37
CA ARG A 236 15.85 -23.91 20.19
C ARG A 236 16.27 -23.41 18.79
N ASN A 237 15.52 -22.47 18.21
CA ASN A 237 15.76 -21.96 16.84
C ASN A 237 15.70 -23.03 15.74
N ILE A 238 14.97 -24.13 15.97
CA ILE A 238 14.66 -25.13 14.96
C ILE A 238 13.25 -24.89 14.43
N HIS A 239 13.10 -24.91 13.11
CA HIS A 239 11.85 -24.69 12.39
C HIS A 239 11.54 -25.86 11.49
N ARG A 240 10.31 -26.36 11.53
CA ARG A 240 9.77 -27.33 10.57
C ARG A 240 8.99 -26.57 9.51
N VAL A 241 9.36 -26.77 8.26
CA VAL A 241 8.69 -26.17 7.11
C VAL A 241 7.93 -27.28 6.38
N THR A 242 6.67 -27.00 6.11
CA THR A 242 5.74 -27.93 5.50
C THR A 242 5.03 -27.22 4.37
N TYR A 243 5.01 -27.79 3.17
CA TYR A 243 4.39 -27.15 2.01
C TYR A 243 3.70 -28.13 1.07
N ARG A 244 2.78 -27.63 0.26
CA ARG A 244 2.05 -28.40 -0.76
C ARG A 244 2.04 -27.67 -2.09
N VAL A 245 2.27 -28.42 -3.16
CA VAL A 245 2.23 -27.95 -4.54
C VAL A 245 1.29 -28.85 -5.35
N SER A 246 0.41 -28.26 -6.15
CA SER A 246 -0.52 -29.00 -7.02
C SER A 246 0.08 -29.33 -8.40
N ASP A 247 1.04 -28.51 -8.79
CA ASP A 247 1.77 -28.43 -10.06
C ASP A 247 2.88 -29.43 -10.34
N PRO A 248 2.87 -30.25 -11.39
CA PRO A 248 4.14 -30.70 -11.97
C PRO A 248 4.91 -29.49 -12.54
N GLY A 249 6.21 -29.42 -12.29
CA GLY A 249 7.11 -28.40 -12.85
C GLY A 249 8.25 -27.96 -11.92
N ASP A 250 8.95 -26.92 -12.36
CA ASP A 250 10.09 -26.36 -11.64
C ASP A 250 9.65 -25.31 -10.62
N TYR A 251 10.09 -25.51 -9.38
CA TYR A 251 9.82 -24.65 -8.24
C TYR A 251 11.13 -24.07 -7.69
N MET A 252 11.07 -22.82 -7.26
CA MET A 252 12.15 -22.14 -6.57
C MET A 252 11.76 -21.88 -5.12
N LEU A 253 12.46 -22.53 -4.20
CA LEU A 253 12.30 -22.29 -2.77
C LEU A 253 13.38 -21.33 -2.27
N VAL A 254 12.93 -20.21 -1.71
CA VAL A 254 13.79 -19.19 -1.11
C VAL A 254 13.67 -19.26 0.39
N ALA A 255 14.78 -19.54 1.07
CA ALA A 255 14.90 -19.44 2.52
C ALA A 255 15.97 -18.40 2.91
N LYS A 256 15.64 -17.53 3.87
CA LYS A 256 16.51 -16.44 4.34
C LYS A 256 16.52 -16.34 5.86
N TRP A 257 17.66 -15.95 6.42
CA TRP A 257 17.82 -15.61 7.83
C TRP A 257 18.13 -14.11 7.95
N GLY A 258 17.13 -13.34 8.39
CA GLY A 258 17.08 -11.91 8.17
C GLY A 258 17.03 -11.60 6.67
N GLU A 259 17.92 -10.72 6.21
CA GLU A 259 18.00 -10.32 4.80
C GLU A 259 18.95 -11.20 3.96
N GLN A 260 19.64 -12.16 4.57
CA GLN A 260 20.63 -13.02 3.91
C GLN A 260 20.09 -14.41 3.58
N HIS A 261 20.48 -14.96 2.43
CA HIS A 261 20.17 -16.34 2.05
C HIS A 261 20.88 -17.34 2.97
N ILE A 262 20.16 -18.41 3.34
CA ILE A 262 20.77 -19.54 4.04
C ILE A 262 21.58 -20.40 3.03
N PRO A 263 22.55 -21.21 3.48
CA PRO A 263 23.24 -22.16 2.61
C PRO A 263 22.28 -23.04 1.81
N GLY A 264 22.50 -23.10 0.50
CA GLY A 264 21.66 -23.85 -0.45
C GLY A 264 20.46 -23.08 -1.02
N SER A 265 20.11 -21.93 -0.44
CA SER A 265 19.07 -21.05 -0.97
C SER A 265 19.60 -20.18 -2.12
N PRO A 266 18.87 -20.01 -3.23
CA PRO A 266 17.58 -20.64 -3.54
C PRO A 266 17.72 -22.12 -3.92
N PHE A 267 16.77 -22.95 -3.49
CA PHE A 267 16.69 -24.36 -3.83
C PHE A 267 15.85 -24.53 -5.09
N SER A 268 16.38 -25.27 -6.06
CA SER A 268 15.64 -25.70 -7.25
C SER A 268 14.97 -27.03 -6.94
N LEU A 269 13.65 -27.04 -6.98
CA LEU A 269 12.81 -28.19 -6.69
C LEU A 269 12.12 -28.58 -7.98
N ALA A 270 12.15 -29.87 -8.34
CA ALA A 270 11.40 -30.39 -9.48
C ALA A 270 10.39 -31.41 -8.96
N THR A 271 9.16 -31.31 -9.43
CA THR A 271 8.13 -32.33 -9.24
C THR A 271 8.00 -33.16 -10.51
N GLU A 272 7.96 -34.48 -10.35
CA GLU A 272 7.72 -35.45 -11.44
C GLU A 272 6.22 -35.65 -11.72
#